data_AF-A0A9N9HS54-F1
#
_entry.id   AF-A0A9N9HS54-F1
#
_cell.length_a   1.000
_cell.length_b   1.000
_cell.length_c   1.000
_cell.angle_alpha   90.00
_cell.angle_beta   90.00
_cell.angle_gamma   90.00
#
_symmetry.space_group_name_H-M   'P 1'
#
loop_
_entity.id
_entity.type
_entity.pdbx_description
1 polymer ?
#
loop_
_entity_poly.entity_id
_entity_poly.type
_entity_poly.pdbx_seq_one_letter_code
_entity_poly.pdbx_strand_id
1 'polypeptide(L)'
;MGANIPITWQYTPQANQLPGTLSVVNNATQNTTVIDRAVNLTAQAYQWTVSVPAAFYYLALNDGSGDKYSGAFEVYNAGQPAQASAPAQ
;
A
#
# COMPACT_ATOMS: atom_id res chain seq x y z
N MET A 1 6.32 -10.48 14.78
CA MET A 1 6.89 -9.23 14.24
C MET A 1 6.61 -9.21 12.75
N GLY A 2 6.07 -8.11 12.22
CA GLY A 2 5.79 -7.97 10.78
C GLY A 2 7.05 -7.70 9.98
N ALA A 3 7.04 -8.01 8.68
CA ALA A 3 8.12 -7.62 7.77
C ALA A 3 8.09 -6.10 7.53
N ASN A 4 9.27 -5.48 7.43
CA ASN A 4 9.39 -4.07 7.04
C ASN A 4 9.57 -4.01 5.52
N ILE A 5 8.59 -3.41 4.83
CA ILE A 5 8.56 -3.28 3.38
C ILE A 5 8.77 -1.81 3.00
N PRO A 6 9.79 -1.49 2.19
CA PRO A 6 9.92 -0.18 1.59
C PRO A 6 8.84 0.01 0.53
N ILE A 7 8.07 1.08 0.66
CA ILE A 7 7.12 1.56 -0.35
C ILE A 7 7.74 2.80 -0.96
N THR A 8 7.86 2.87 -2.28
CA THR A 8 8.42 4.01 -2.99
C THR A 8 7.46 4.52 -4.06
N TRP A 9 7.49 5.82 -4.33
CA TRP A 9 6.68 6.44 -5.37
C TRP A 9 7.43 7.62 -6.00
N GLN A 10 6.97 8.05 -7.17
CA GLN A 10 7.39 9.32 -7.77
C GLN A 10 6.28 10.34 -7.55
N TYR A 11 6.65 11.54 -7.10
CA TYR A 11 5.68 12.57 -6.78
C TYR A 11 6.25 13.97 -7.07
N THR A 12 5.46 14.77 -7.78
CA THR A 12 5.76 16.18 -8.04
C THR A 12 5.01 17.03 -7.01
N PRO A 13 5.71 17.74 -6.11
CA PRO A 13 5.06 18.53 -5.07
C PRO A 13 4.13 19.61 -5.64
N GLN A 14 2.98 19.80 -4.98
CA GLN A 14 2.06 20.88 -5.28
C GLN A 14 2.06 21.92 -4.15
N ALA A 15 1.77 23.18 -4.48
CA ALA A 15 1.60 24.22 -3.47
C ALA A 15 0.39 23.91 -2.58
N ASN A 16 0.49 24.17 -1.26
CA ASN A 16 -0.55 23.91 -0.25
C ASN A 16 -0.95 22.43 -0.10
N GLN A 17 -0.02 21.52 -0.38
CA GLN A 17 -0.24 20.09 -0.24
C GLN A 17 -0.56 19.70 1.22
N LEU A 18 -1.63 18.93 1.39
CA LEU A 18 -1.98 18.29 2.65
C LEU A 18 -1.10 17.03 2.87
N PRO A 19 -0.87 16.61 4.13
CA PRO A 19 -0.25 15.32 4.40
C PRO A 19 -0.99 14.20 3.66
N GLY A 20 -0.23 13.26 3.09
CA GLY A 20 -0.82 12.16 2.35
C GLY A 20 -1.47 11.13 3.27
N THR A 21 -2.43 10.39 2.76
CA THR A 21 -2.94 9.17 3.42
C THR A 21 -2.50 7.96 2.61
N LEU A 22 -1.84 7.02 3.26
CA LEU A 22 -1.49 5.72 2.68
C LEU A 22 -2.36 4.64 3.32
N SER A 23 -3.02 3.87 2.47
CA SER A 23 -3.85 2.75 2.87
C SER A 23 -3.51 1.50 2.06
N VAL A 24 -3.87 0.35 2.60
CA VAL A 24 -3.84 -0.93 1.91
C VAL A 24 -5.27 -1.44 1.77
N VAL A 25 -5.62 -1.92 0.58
CA VAL A 25 -6.97 -2.35 0.22
C VAL A 25 -6.95 -3.82 -0.13
N ASN A 26 -7.80 -4.61 0.54
CA ASN A 26 -7.97 -6.02 0.22
C ASN A 26 -8.69 -6.17 -1.12
N ASN A 27 -8.08 -6.87 -2.07
CA ASN A 27 -8.60 -6.96 -3.43
C ASN A 27 -9.94 -7.73 -3.50
N ALA A 28 -10.12 -8.74 -2.65
CA ALA A 28 -11.33 -9.56 -2.66
C ALA A 28 -12.50 -8.90 -1.92
N THR A 29 -12.25 -8.32 -0.75
CA THR A 29 -13.33 -7.77 0.11
C THR A 29 -13.51 -6.27 -0.02
N GLN A 30 -12.59 -5.57 -0.70
CA GLN A 30 -12.54 -4.11 -0.79
C GLN A 30 -12.42 -3.41 0.58
N ASN A 31 -12.00 -4.14 1.62
CA ASN A 31 -11.76 -3.56 2.93
C ASN A 31 -10.47 -2.75 2.92
N THR A 32 -10.55 -1.52 3.40
CA THR A 32 -9.41 -0.60 3.49
C THR A 32 -8.87 -0.55 4.91
N THR A 33 -7.55 -0.72 5.04
CA THR A 33 -6.81 -0.48 6.29
C THR A 33 -5.88 0.70 6.08
N VAL A 34 -6.01 1.72 6.93
CA VAL A 34 -5.12 2.88 6.91
C VAL A 34 -3.77 2.51 7.50
N ILE A 35 -2.69 2.73 6.74
CA ILE A 35 -1.31 2.56 7.20
C ILE A 35 -0.85 3.82 7.93
N ASP A 36 -1.07 4.98 7.32
CA ASP A 36 -0.72 6.30 7.88
C ASP A 36 -1.62 7.40 7.27
N ARG A 37 -2.02 8.38 8.08
CA ARG A 37 -2.82 9.54 7.68
C ARG A 37 -2.00 10.82 7.44
N ALA A 38 -0.69 10.76 7.69
CA ALA A 38 0.20 11.91 7.62
C ALA A 38 1.50 11.59 6.85
N VAL A 39 1.40 10.81 5.77
CA VAL A 39 2.54 10.44 4.94
C VAL A 39 3.20 11.68 4.35
N ASN A 40 4.51 11.80 4.57
CA ASN A 40 5.32 12.80 3.89
C ASN A 40 5.55 12.40 2.43
N LEU A 41 4.69 12.87 1.53
CA LEU A 41 4.76 12.54 0.09
C LEU A 41 6.06 13.00 -0.57
N THR A 42 6.71 14.05 -0.06
CA THR A 42 7.98 14.56 -0.62
C THR A 42 9.16 13.64 -0.34
N ALA A 43 9.06 12.77 0.69
CA ALA A 43 10.09 11.78 0.99
C ALA A 43 10.19 10.68 -0.07
N GLN A 44 9.14 10.48 -0.90
CA GLN A 44 9.09 9.49 -1.99
C GLN A 44 9.30 8.03 -1.54
N ALA A 45 9.34 7.80 -0.23
CA ALA A 45 9.50 6.51 0.39
C ALA A 45 8.79 6.46 1.76
N TYR A 46 8.30 5.28 2.12
CA TYR A 46 7.72 4.97 3.42
C TYR A 46 8.13 3.57 3.85
N GLN A 47 8.43 3.39 5.14
CA GLN A 47 8.69 2.08 5.71
C GLN A 47 7.43 1.54 6.36
N TRP A 48 6.85 0.49 5.78
CA TRP A 48 5.65 -0.13 6.30
C TRP A 48 5.98 -1.45 7.01
N THR A 49 5.68 -1.52 8.30
CA THR A 49 5.60 -2.80 9.03
C THR A 49 4.26 -3.45 8.72
N VAL A 50 4.27 -4.55 7.98
CA VAL A 50 3.05 -5.24 7.53
C VAL A 50 2.22 -5.71 8.73
N SER A 51 0.94 -5.32 8.76
CA SER A 51 -0.01 -5.56 9.85
C SER A 51 -1.37 -6.09 9.36
N VAL A 52 -1.44 -6.58 8.11
CA VAL A 52 -2.63 -7.16 7.49
C VAL A 52 -2.49 -8.68 7.34
N PRO A 53 -3.60 -9.45 7.31
CA PRO A 53 -3.54 -10.89 7.11
C PRO A 53 -3.11 -11.26 5.68
N ALA A 54 -2.69 -12.50 5.49
CA ALA A 54 -2.32 -13.02 4.18
C ALA A 54 -3.50 -12.97 3.19
N ALA A 55 -3.31 -12.26 2.05
CA ALA A 55 -4.25 -12.13 0.94
C ALA A 55 -3.61 -11.28 -0.19
N PHE A 56 -4.37 -11.05 -1.26
CA PHE A 56 -4.05 -10.07 -2.30
C PHE A 56 -4.52 -8.67 -1.93
N TYR A 57 -3.64 -7.69 -2.12
CA TYR A 57 -3.87 -6.28 -1.80
C TYR A 57 -3.34 -5.37 -2.91
N TYR A 58 -3.73 -4.10 -2.84
CA TYR A 58 -3.05 -2.99 -3.50
C TYR A 58 -2.98 -1.80 -2.53
N LEU A 59 -2.05 -0.89 -2.76
CA LEU A 59 -1.93 0.34 -1.98
C LEU A 59 -2.77 1.43 -2.61
N ALA A 60 -3.30 2.32 -1.77
CA ALA A 60 -3.92 3.58 -2.16
C ALA A 60 -3.18 4.73 -1.48
N LEU A 61 -2.61 5.63 -2.28
CA LEU A 61 -1.97 6.86 -1.82
C LEU A 61 -2.83 8.05 -2.20
N ASN A 62 -3.32 8.78 -1.21
CA ASN A 62 -4.14 9.97 -1.38
C ASN A 62 -3.31 11.20 -1.02
N ASP A 63 -3.25 12.17 -1.92
CA ASP A 63 -2.53 13.44 -1.76
C ASP A 63 -3.46 14.66 -1.56
N GLY A 64 -4.75 14.40 -1.33
CA GLY A 64 -5.81 15.40 -1.29
C GLY A 64 -6.58 15.54 -2.61
N SER A 65 -6.10 14.95 -3.71
CA SER A 65 -6.78 14.94 -5.02
C SER A 65 -7.53 13.63 -5.31
N GLY A 66 -7.60 12.72 -4.34
CA GLY A 66 -8.15 11.37 -4.49
C GLY A 66 -7.08 10.30 -4.60
N ASP A 67 -7.50 9.05 -4.53
CA ASP A 67 -6.61 7.89 -4.40
C ASP A 67 -5.84 7.58 -5.69
N LYS A 68 -4.55 7.30 -5.55
CA LYS A 68 -3.67 6.74 -6.58
C LYS A 68 -3.31 5.32 -6.17
N TYR A 69 -3.58 4.36 -7.05
CA TYR A 69 -3.47 2.95 -6.72
C TYR A 69 -2.18 2.34 -7.26
N SER A 70 -1.57 1.44 -6.49
CA SER A 70 -0.44 0.63 -6.94
C SER A 70 -0.91 -0.57 -7.79
N GLY A 71 0.06 -1.30 -8.34
CA GLY A 71 -0.18 -2.68 -8.76
C GLY A 71 -0.55 -3.57 -7.55
N ALA A 72 -1.19 -4.70 -7.83
CA ALA A 72 -1.52 -5.68 -6.81
C ALA A 72 -0.26 -6.40 -6.30
N PHE A 73 -0.27 -6.76 -5.03
CA PHE A 73 0.76 -7.57 -4.37
C PHE A 73 0.08 -8.56 -3.43
N GLU A 74 0.82 -9.58 -3.02
CA GLU A 74 0.33 -10.60 -2.11
C GLU A 74 1.11 -10.58 -0.80
N VAL A 75 0.39 -10.75 0.31
CA VAL A 75 0.94 -10.92 1.65
C VAL A 75 0.81 -12.39 2.02
N TYR A 76 1.90 -12.99 2.49
CA TYR A 76 1.94 -14.38 2.93
C TYR A 76 2.29 -14.50 4.40
N ASN A 77 1.84 -15.58 5.02
CA ASN A 77 2.37 -15.96 6.34
C ASN A 77 3.79 -16.50 6.18
N ALA A 78 4.61 -16.26 7.20
CA ALA A 78 5.97 -16.80 7.24
C ALA A 78 5.96 -18.33 7.07
N GLY A 79 6.79 -18.84 6.16
CA GLY A 79 6.92 -20.27 5.88
C GLY A 79 5.90 -20.84 4.89
N GLN A 80 4.97 -20.04 4.37
CA GLN A 80 4.11 -20.45 3.26
C GLN A 80 4.65 -19.89 1.94
N PRO A 81 4.78 -20.72 0.88
CA PRO A 81 5.22 -20.24 -0.42
C PRO A 81 4.20 -19.26 -1.00
N ALA A 82 4.71 -18.38 -1.86
CA ALA A 82 3.86 -17.53 -2.67
C ALA A 82 2.86 -18.37 -3.46
N GLN A 83 1.55 -18.23 -3.23
CA GLN A 83 0.56 -18.88 -4.10
C GLN A 83 0.67 -18.26 -5.49
N ALA A 84 0.96 -19.08 -6.49
CA ALA A 84 0.98 -18.62 -7.86
C ALA A 84 -0.39 -18.02 -8.19
N SER A 85 -0.42 -16.72 -8.52
CA SER A 85 -1.58 -16.09 -9.12
C SER A 85 -1.88 -16.86 -10.41
N ALA A 86 -3.03 -17.52 -10.47
CA ALA A 86 -3.48 -18.16 -11.70
C ALA A 86 -3.55 -17.10 -12.81
N PRO A 87 -3.03 -17.36 -14.02
CA PRO A 87 -3.19 -16.43 -15.12
C PRO A 87 -4.69 -16.24 -15.37
N ALA A 88 -5.09 -14.97 -15.56
CA ALA A 88 -6.45 -14.64 -15.99
C ALA A 88 -6.76 -15.40 -17.29
N GLN A 89 -7.89 -16.13 -17.31
CA GLN A 89 -8.44 -16.72 -18.52
C GLN A 89 -9.05 -15.64 -19.42
#